data_AF-A0A449BBD0-F1
#
_entry.id   AF-A0A449BBD0-F1
#
_cell.length_a   1.000
_cell.length_b   1.000
_cell.length_c   1.000
_cell.angle_alpha   90.00
_cell.angle_beta   90.00
_cell.angle_gamma   90.00
#
_symmetry.space_group_name_H-M   'P 1'
#
loop_
_entity.id
_entity.type
_entity.pdbx_description
1 polymer ?
#
loop_
_entity_poly.entity_id
_entity_poly.type
_entity_poly.pdbx_seq_one_letter_code
_entity_poly.pdbx_strand_id
1 'polypeptide(L)'
;MIKKFVSIITIVSLLFIFTILTPIKTSANELKNEKDFAKYYDSMSTSIAVVVNKENILFSENELDEYFVELFNKYHYLTSNFKIDLTESSIYKKYENLVNVNTINDNPNTKLEISKELYDILIFAENIKQLTDEYFDISIGKIIDKWKWLIELDEKLTNEEFEKFINEVKEIPIIKNGIILETENDKFYITIKDGVKIDLGALAKGYVVQLASNYLTEKGLKYFKVTGSNSSLSYGENPTTNDKYFNVGVTNGNAEIYGRAKMKNSSITTSGDTAQGVEYNGRIYHHIISPKTKMPEDYNRLITLISDDAGYADALTTALFSMDDQVREKWIQENSNIEYLLFKTNGTVINTVSKDIFSTIEGDDDILKTSVKEWLIISGVIIIAFLGFFMISKAFKKSKYQNAYVVYRDKVLAVVHFTEQKVETENNQEGIPEYNNKTYPIINLENKTITILGDYEIDGIRQELVVRYDFEKHSMQIIEEQSPKNICSNLGESTGMELVCVPNNIKISFGNGSPNFDDTI
;
A
#
# COMPACT_ATOMS: atom_id res chain seq x y z
N MET A 1 25.39 37.09 20.86
CA MET A 1 24.30 36.91 19.88
C MET A 1 24.69 36.01 18.70
N ILE A 2 25.93 36.08 18.18
CA ILE A 2 26.39 35.33 17.00
C ILE A 2 26.50 33.80 17.23
N LYS A 3 26.93 33.33 18.42
CA LYS A 3 27.03 31.89 18.72
C LYS A 3 25.68 31.15 18.78
N LYS A 4 24.58 31.82 19.13
CA LYS A 4 23.23 31.21 19.11
C LYS A 4 22.67 31.08 17.69
N PHE A 5 23.07 31.97 16.78
CA PHE A 5 22.62 31.97 15.39
C PHE A 5 23.29 30.86 14.57
N VAL A 6 24.57 30.58 14.81
CA VAL A 6 25.31 29.49 14.14
C VAL A 6 24.78 28.10 14.56
N SER A 7 24.38 27.93 15.82
CA SER A 7 23.75 26.68 16.31
C SER A 7 22.39 26.41 15.68
N ILE A 8 21.57 27.45 15.46
CA ILE A 8 20.24 27.28 14.85
C ILE A 8 20.39 26.92 13.37
N ILE A 9 21.34 27.53 12.66
CA ILE A 9 21.59 27.23 11.25
C ILE A 9 22.12 25.79 11.09
N THR A 10 23.02 25.31 11.96
CA THR A 10 23.49 23.91 11.88
C THR A 10 22.40 22.88 12.18
N ILE A 11 21.50 23.16 13.13
CA ILE A 11 20.36 22.29 13.45
C ILE A 11 19.34 22.26 12.30
N VAL A 12 19.07 23.40 11.67
CA VAL A 12 18.14 23.49 10.53
C VAL A 12 18.72 22.81 9.29
N SER A 13 20.03 22.90 9.05
CA SER A 13 20.71 22.19 7.94
C SER A 13 20.71 20.67 8.12
N LEU A 14 20.89 20.18 9.35
CA LEU A 14 20.83 18.75 9.68
C LEU A 14 19.40 18.18 9.53
N LEU A 15 18.37 18.96 9.87
CA LEU A 15 16.97 18.61 9.63
C LEU A 15 16.62 18.59 8.14
N PHE A 16 17.21 19.48 7.33
CA PHE A 16 16.96 19.56 5.89
C PHE A 16 17.57 18.37 5.12
N ILE A 17 18.73 17.87 5.55
CA ILE A 17 19.34 16.65 4.98
C ILE A 17 18.52 15.41 5.34
N PHE A 18 17.89 15.38 6.52
CA PHE A 18 17.02 14.27 6.94
C PHE A 18 15.71 14.20 6.12
N THR A 19 15.16 15.34 5.69
CA THR A 19 13.93 15.40 4.89
C THR A 19 14.12 15.11 3.39
N ILE A 20 15.34 15.29 2.85
CA ILE A 20 15.63 15.00 1.43
C ILE A 20 16.00 13.52 1.21
N LEU A 21 16.33 12.79 2.28
CA LEU A 21 16.64 11.35 2.23
C LEU A 21 15.46 10.43 2.56
N THR A 22 14.26 10.95 2.85
CA THR A 22 13.06 10.11 2.96
C THR A 22 12.42 9.96 1.57
N PRO A 23 12.45 8.77 0.95
CA PRO A 23 11.79 8.58 -0.33
C PRO A 23 10.27 8.77 -0.18
N ILE A 24 9.71 9.63 -1.02
CA ILE A 24 8.27 9.73 -1.27
C ILE A 24 7.83 8.37 -1.81
N LYS A 25 7.24 7.53 -0.97
CA LYS A 25 6.58 6.30 -1.40
C LYS A 25 5.30 6.68 -2.13
N THR A 26 5.32 6.54 -3.44
CA THR A 26 4.14 6.53 -4.29
C THR A 26 3.21 5.37 -3.89
N SER A 27 1.92 5.68 -3.77
CA SER A 27 0.85 4.75 -3.40
C SER A 27 0.56 3.75 -4.53
N ALA A 28 1.30 2.67 -4.56
CA ALA A 28 0.93 1.43 -5.27
C ALA A 28 1.68 0.19 -4.75
N ASN A 29 2.47 0.31 -3.68
CA ASN A 29 3.35 -0.75 -3.19
C ASN A 29 3.30 -0.95 -1.67
N GLU A 30 2.14 -0.67 -1.05
CA GLU A 30 1.83 -1.17 0.29
C GLU A 30 1.36 -2.62 0.16
N LEU A 31 2.30 -3.57 0.16
CA LEU A 31 2.14 -4.97 0.61
C LEU A 31 3.33 -5.80 0.10
N LYS A 32 4.52 -5.46 0.60
CA LYS A 32 5.61 -6.43 0.84
C LYS A 32 6.68 -5.71 1.65
N ASN A 33 6.44 -5.54 2.94
CA ASN A 33 7.58 -5.62 3.85
C ASN A 33 8.08 -7.06 3.74
N GLU A 34 9.37 -7.27 3.47
CA GLU A 34 9.99 -8.61 3.43
C GLU A 34 9.78 -9.44 4.73
N LYS A 35 9.28 -8.77 5.78
CA LYS A 35 9.01 -9.27 7.12
C LYS A 35 7.59 -9.77 7.37
N ASP A 36 6.68 -9.72 6.39
CA ASP A 36 5.32 -10.23 6.57
C ASP A 36 5.12 -11.53 5.78
N PHE A 37 4.54 -12.55 6.43
CA PHE A 37 4.00 -13.73 5.76
C PHE A 37 2.57 -13.39 5.33
N ALA A 38 2.34 -13.34 4.03
CA ALA A 38 1.03 -13.15 3.44
C ALA A 38 0.76 -14.33 2.50
N LYS A 39 -0.22 -15.15 2.84
CA LYS A 39 -0.67 -16.28 2.02
C LYS A 39 -2.16 -16.23 1.76
N TYR A 40 -2.53 -16.80 0.62
CA TYR A 40 -3.89 -16.92 0.15
C TYR A 40 -4.23 -18.40 0.00
N TYR A 41 -5.40 -18.79 0.48
CA TYR A 41 -5.89 -20.15 0.49
C TYR A 41 -7.27 -20.19 -0.16
N ASP A 42 -7.41 -20.94 -1.25
CA ASP A 42 -8.72 -21.12 -1.88
C ASP A 42 -9.55 -22.13 -1.07
N SER A 43 -10.68 -21.67 -0.55
CA SER A 43 -11.58 -22.46 0.28
C SER A 43 -12.97 -21.83 0.32
N MET A 44 -14.00 -22.67 0.41
CA MET A 44 -15.41 -22.25 0.53
C MET A 44 -15.84 -21.28 -0.60
N SER A 45 -15.41 -21.58 -1.83
CA SER A 45 -15.69 -20.80 -3.03
C SER A 45 -15.19 -19.34 -2.95
N THR A 46 -14.15 -19.10 -2.17
CA THR A 46 -13.47 -17.80 -2.04
C THR A 46 -11.98 -17.99 -1.76
N SER A 47 -11.24 -16.89 -1.66
CA SER A 47 -9.86 -16.91 -1.19
C SER A 47 -9.79 -16.34 0.23
N ILE A 48 -9.15 -17.07 1.13
CA ILE A 48 -8.86 -16.66 2.50
C ILE A 48 -7.42 -16.16 2.56
N ALA A 49 -7.25 -14.89 2.94
CA ALA A 49 -5.95 -14.28 3.13
C ALA A 49 -5.55 -14.33 4.60
N VAL A 50 -4.34 -14.82 4.89
CA VAL A 50 -3.72 -14.77 6.21
C VAL A 50 -2.46 -13.92 6.11
N VAL A 51 -2.43 -12.83 6.87
CA VAL A 51 -1.31 -11.90 6.95
C VAL A 51 -0.80 -11.87 8.38
N VAL A 52 0.42 -12.35 8.59
CA VAL A 52 1.11 -12.36 9.89
C VAL A 52 2.49 -11.73 9.75
N ASN A 53 3.03 -11.17 10.82
CA ASN A 53 4.39 -10.66 10.81
C ASN A 53 5.40 -11.70 11.32
N LYS A 54 6.51 -11.84 10.58
CA LYS A 54 7.54 -12.87 10.77
C LYS A 54 8.37 -12.69 12.04
N GLU A 55 8.50 -11.47 12.58
CA GLU A 55 9.38 -11.21 13.73
C GLU A 55 8.88 -11.84 15.04
N ASN A 56 7.63 -12.28 15.10
CA ASN A 56 7.03 -12.89 16.30
C ASN A 56 6.51 -14.31 16.05
N ILE A 57 6.91 -14.96 14.95
CA ILE A 57 6.50 -16.35 14.69
C ILE A 57 7.43 -17.28 15.48
N LEU A 58 6.87 -18.00 16.45
CA LEU A 58 7.59 -19.00 17.26
C LEU A 58 7.76 -20.36 16.54
N PHE A 59 7.31 -20.45 15.30
CA PHE A 59 7.23 -21.65 14.46
C PHE A 59 7.65 -21.29 13.03
N SER A 60 7.91 -22.30 12.21
CA SER A 60 8.31 -22.09 10.80
C SER A 60 7.13 -21.64 9.95
N GLU A 61 7.41 -20.93 8.85
CA GLU A 61 6.40 -20.57 7.84
C GLU A 61 5.70 -21.82 7.25
N ASN A 62 6.42 -22.95 7.19
CA ASN A 62 5.88 -24.22 6.71
C ASN A 62 4.86 -24.81 7.68
N GLU A 63 5.12 -24.79 8.98
CA GLU A 63 4.18 -25.28 9.99
C GLU A 63 2.87 -24.47 10.01
N LEU A 64 2.96 -23.14 9.85
CA LEU A 64 1.76 -22.30 9.69
C LEU A 64 1.00 -22.63 8.43
N ASP A 65 1.71 -22.80 7.31
CA ASP A 65 1.09 -23.08 6.04
C ASP A 65 0.37 -24.43 6.04
N GLU A 66 1.03 -25.48 6.52
CA GLU A 66 0.45 -26.81 6.67
C GLU A 66 -0.80 -26.79 7.54
N TYR A 67 -0.76 -26.05 8.65
CA TYR A 67 -1.91 -25.87 9.52
C TYR A 67 -3.08 -25.20 8.80
N PHE A 68 -2.86 -24.08 8.10
CA PHE A 68 -3.93 -23.36 7.43
C PHE A 68 -4.50 -24.14 6.23
N VAL A 69 -3.64 -24.81 5.46
CA VAL A 69 -4.09 -25.72 4.40
C VAL A 69 -5.01 -26.80 4.98
N GLU A 70 -4.64 -27.40 6.11
CA GLU A 70 -5.46 -28.43 6.75
C GLU A 70 -6.76 -27.86 7.34
N LEU A 71 -6.70 -26.74 8.05
CA LEU A 71 -7.87 -26.08 8.64
C LEU A 71 -8.89 -25.72 7.57
N PHE A 72 -8.46 -25.02 6.51
CA PHE A 72 -9.36 -24.53 5.48
C PHE A 72 -9.90 -25.65 4.59
N ASN A 73 -9.13 -26.70 4.31
CA ASN A 73 -9.63 -27.87 3.60
C ASN A 73 -10.62 -28.69 4.43
N LYS A 74 -10.34 -28.90 5.72
CA LYS A 74 -11.23 -29.63 6.63
C LYS A 74 -12.56 -28.92 6.77
N TYR A 75 -12.57 -27.61 7.01
CA TYR A 75 -13.82 -26.85 7.12
C TYR A 75 -14.55 -26.71 5.79
N HIS A 76 -13.83 -26.60 4.67
CA HIS A 76 -14.46 -26.71 3.34
C HIS A 76 -15.19 -28.05 3.21
N TYR A 77 -14.51 -29.16 3.51
CA TYR A 77 -15.09 -30.49 3.44
C TYR A 77 -16.32 -30.64 4.33
N LEU A 78 -16.20 -30.30 5.63
CA LEU A 78 -17.25 -30.46 6.63
C LEU A 78 -18.50 -29.64 6.30
N THR A 79 -18.33 -28.40 5.86
CA THR A 79 -19.43 -27.45 5.67
C THR A 79 -20.08 -27.51 4.29
N SER A 80 -19.45 -28.19 3.33
CA SER A 80 -20.00 -28.34 1.98
C SER A 80 -21.31 -29.12 2.01
N ASN A 81 -22.36 -28.51 1.46
CA ASN A 81 -23.69 -29.11 1.32
C ASN A 81 -23.96 -29.74 -0.05
N PHE A 82 -22.97 -29.67 -0.95
CA PHE A 82 -22.96 -30.32 -2.26
C PHE A 82 -21.82 -31.35 -2.34
N LYS A 83 -21.88 -32.20 -3.36
CA LYS A 83 -20.83 -33.17 -3.63
C LYS A 83 -19.58 -32.44 -4.11
N ILE A 84 -18.51 -32.53 -3.33
CA ILE A 84 -17.20 -31.96 -3.68
C ILE A 84 -16.57 -32.80 -4.79
N ASP A 85 -15.97 -32.15 -5.78
CA ASP A 85 -15.08 -32.83 -6.73
C ASP A 85 -13.79 -33.25 -5.99
N LEU A 86 -13.55 -34.55 -5.93
CA LEU A 86 -12.43 -35.18 -5.22
C LEU A 86 -11.51 -35.94 -6.21
N THR A 87 -11.50 -35.54 -7.48
CA THR A 87 -10.55 -36.03 -8.48
C THR A 87 -9.11 -35.65 -8.12
N GLU A 88 -8.12 -36.32 -8.72
CA GLU A 88 -6.69 -36.04 -8.49
C GLU A 88 -6.29 -34.58 -8.83
N SER A 89 -7.06 -33.89 -9.67
CA SER A 89 -6.88 -32.47 -9.99
C SER A 89 -7.51 -31.50 -8.98
N SER A 90 -8.29 -32.00 -8.03
CA SER A 90 -8.94 -31.18 -7.01
C SER A 90 -7.92 -30.72 -5.96
N ILE A 91 -8.03 -29.45 -5.55
CA ILE A 91 -7.28 -28.94 -4.40
C ILE A 91 -7.86 -29.44 -3.06
N TYR A 92 -9.08 -29.99 -3.08
CA TYR A 92 -9.80 -30.42 -1.90
C TYR A 92 -9.56 -31.89 -1.57
N LYS A 93 -9.46 -32.19 -0.27
CA LYS A 93 -9.19 -33.53 0.24
C LYS A 93 -10.46 -34.19 0.77
N LYS A 94 -10.59 -35.49 0.52
CA LYS A 94 -11.60 -36.33 1.18
C LYS A 94 -11.08 -36.72 2.56
N TYR A 95 -11.95 -36.63 3.56
CA TYR A 95 -11.68 -37.13 4.90
C TYR A 95 -12.54 -38.37 5.16
N GLU A 96 -11.96 -39.56 4.97
CA GLU A 96 -12.74 -40.82 4.95
C GLU A 96 -13.55 -41.10 6.22
N ASN A 97 -13.08 -40.62 7.36
CA ASN A 97 -13.72 -40.83 8.66
C ASN A 97 -14.56 -39.65 9.13
N LEU A 98 -14.79 -38.65 8.27
CA LEU A 98 -15.60 -37.48 8.61
C LEU A 98 -16.90 -37.50 7.82
N VAL A 99 -18.01 -37.26 8.52
CA VAL A 99 -19.32 -36.98 7.92
C VAL A 99 -19.41 -35.48 7.69
N ASN A 100 -19.81 -35.06 6.49
CA ASN A 100 -20.03 -33.66 6.14
C ASN A 100 -21.51 -33.32 5.96
N VAL A 101 -21.81 -32.03 5.78
CA VAL A 101 -23.17 -31.51 5.58
C VAL A 101 -23.88 -32.16 4.38
N ASN A 102 -23.19 -32.38 3.26
CA ASN A 102 -23.79 -33.08 2.12
C ASN A 102 -24.27 -34.50 2.48
N THR A 103 -23.45 -35.26 3.21
CA THR A 103 -23.83 -36.61 3.68
C THR A 103 -25.02 -36.56 4.63
N ILE A 104 -25.07 -35.57 5.55
CA ILE A 104 -26.20 -35.39 6.46
C ILE A 104 -27.50 -35.09 5.68
N ASN A 105 -27.41 -34.20 4.68
CA ASN A 105 -28.55 -33.83 3.84
C ASN A 105 -29.11 -35.01 3.03
N ASP A 106 -28.26 -35.95 2.63
CA ASP A 106 -28.65 -37.15 1.86
C ASP A 106 -29.24 -38.27 2.75
N ASN A 107 -29.17 -38.16 4.08
CA ASN A 107 -29.59 -39.20 5.01
C ASN A 107 -30.56 -38.66 6.09
N PRO A 108 -31.74 -38.12 5.70
CA PRO A 108 -32.72 -37.65 6.66
C PRO A 108 -33.23 -38.80 7.56
N ASN A 109 -33.67 -38.43 8.76
CA ASN A 109 -34.14 -39.31 9.84
C ASN A 109 -33.12 -40.38 10.29
N THR A 110 -31.84 -40.21 9.95
CA THR A 110 -30.76 -41.11 10.36
C THR A 110 -29.89 -40.42 11.40
N LYS A 111 -29.61 -41.12 12.51
CA LYS A 111 -28.64 -40.67 13.51
C LYS A 111 -27.23 -40.94 13.00
N LEU A 112 -26.51 -39.88 12.65
CA LEU A 112 -25.14 -39.95 12.14
C LEU A 112 -24.16 -39.48 13.21
N GLU A 113 -23.07 -40.23 13.39
CA GLU A 113 -21.91 -39.78 14.16
C GLU A 113 -21.16 -38.71 13.36
N ILE A 114 -20.89 -37.57 13.98
CA ILE A 114 -20.17 -36.45 13.37
C ILE A 114 -18.96 -36.07 14.23
N SER A 115 -18.02 -35.35 13.64
CA SER A 115 -16.87 -34.85 14.38
C SER A 115 -17.27 -33.71 15.31
N LYS A 116 -16.47 -33.49 16.36
CA LYS A 116 -16.68 -32.38 17.29
C LYS A 116 -16.70 -31.03 16.56
N GLU A 117 -15.82 -30.85 15.57
CA GLU A 117 -15.72 -29.62 14.80
C GLU A 117 -17.00 -29.29 14.03
N LEU A 118 -17.62 -30.28 13.39
CA LEU A 118 -18.91 -30.08 12.73
C LEU A 118 -20.04 -29.88 13.75
N TYR A 119 -20.01 -30.61 14.87
CA TYR A 119 -20.97 -30.42 15.95
C TYR A 119 -20.93 -28.99 16.51
N ASP A 120 -19.72 -28.46 16.77
CA ASP A 120 -19.52 -27.13 17.36
C ASP A 120 -20.08 -26.02 16.45
N ILE A 121 -19.81 -26.04 15.13
CA ILE A 121 -20.36 -25.04 14.20
C ILE A 121 -21.89 -25.16 14.05
N LEU A 122 -22.45 -26.37 14.17
CA LEU A 122 -23.90 -26.58 14.12
C LEU A 122 -24.58 -26.06 15.40
N ILE A 123 -23.99 -26.30 16.58
CA ILE A 123 -24.45 -25.70 17.84
C ILE A 123 -24.35 -24.18 17.78
N PHE A 124 -23.24 -23.64 17.26
CA PHE A 124 -23.07 -22.21 17.06
C PHE A 124 -24.21 -21.65 16.20
N ALA A 125 -24.50 -22.29 15.07
CA ALA A 125 -25.58 -21.88 14.18
C ALA A 125 -26.97 -21.90 14.86
N GLU A 126 -27.29 -22.97 15.60
CA GLU A 126 -28.58 -23.07 16.31
C GLU A 126 -28.72 -22.03 17.43
N ASN A 127 -27.61 -21.65 18.08
CA ASN A 127 -27.62 -20.55 19.05
C ASN A 127 -27.90 -19.20 18.39
N ILE A 128 -27.28 -18.92 17.23
CA ILE A 128 -27.56 -17.68 16.47
C ILE A 128 -28.99 -17.67 15.94
N LYS A 129 -29.50 -18.82 15.51
CA LYS A 129 -30.91 -18.95 15.11
C LYS A 129 -31.86 -18.54 16.22
N GLN A 130 -31.63 -19.01 17.45
CA GLN A 130 -32.45 -18.59 18.60
C GLN A 130 -32.27 -17.10 18.91
N LEU A 131 -31.04 -16.62 18.91
CA LEU A 131 -30.71 -15.23 19.21
C LEU A 131 -31.37 -14.24 18.23
N THR A 132 -31.49 -14.62 16.97
CA THR A 132 -31.99 -13.75 15.89
C THR A 132 -33.48 -13.94 15.61
N ASP A 133 -34.23 -14.56 16.53
CA ASP A 133 -35.65 -14.91 16.31
C ASP A 133 -35.88 -15.70 15.01
N GLU A 134 -34.95 -16.59 14.67
CA GLU A 134 -34.90 -17.41 13.46
C GLU A 134 -34.75 -16.62 12.14
N TYR A 135 -34.26 -15.37 12.17
CA TYR A 135 -33.87 -14.65 10.94
C TYR A 135 -32.55 -15.17 10.35
N PHE A 136 -31.74 -15.86 11.15
CA PHE A 136 -30.69 -16.77 10.69
C PHE A 136 -31.16 -18.21 10.89
N ASP A 137 -31.17 -19.02 9.83
CA ASP A 137 -31.55 -20.43 9.93
C ASP A 137 -30.77 -21.27 8.92
N ILE A 138 -29.98 -22.22 9.40
CA ILE A 138 -29.20 -23.10 8.51
C ILE A 138 -30.04 -24.22 7.89
N SER A 139 -31.28 -24.44 8.35
CA SER A 139 -32.15 -25.54 7.89
C SER A 139 -32.96 -25.23 6.62
N ILE A 140 -32.85 -24.01 6.09
CA ILE A 140 -33.59 -23.55 4.90
C ILE A 140 -32.85 -23.81 3.58
N GLY A 141 -31.89 -24.74 3.55
CA GLY A 141 -31.06 -25.01 2.37
C GLY A 141 -31.85 -25.32 1.10
N LYS A 142 -33.04 -25.94 1.20
CA LYS A 142 -33.90 -26.20 0.02
C LYS A 142 -34.45 -24.92 -0.60
N ILE A 143 -34.73 -23.90 0.22
CA ILE A 143 -35.17 -22.59 -0.24
C ILE A 143 -33.98 -21.88 -0.89
N ILE A 144 -32.81 -21.92 -0.26
CA ILE A 144 -31.58 -21.35 -0.78
C ILE A 144 -31.23 -21.97 -2.15
N ASP A 145 -31.34 -23.29 -2.31
CA ASP A 145 -31.08 -23.96 -3.60
C ASP A 145 -31.96 -23.42 -4.73
N LYS A 146 -33.26 -23.18 -4.47
CA LYS A 146 -34.18 -22.63 -5.48
C LYS A 146 -33.76 -21.23 -5.92
N TRP A 147 -33.35 -20.38 -4.97
CA TRP A 147 -32.86 -19.03 -5.28
C TRP A 147 -31.51 -19.06 -6.00
N LYS A 148 -30.57 -19.91 -5.58
CA LYS A 148 -29.30 -20.14 -6.28
C LYS A 148 -29.54 -20.59 -7.73
N TRP A 149 -30.44 -21.55 -7.94
CA TRP A 149 -30.84 -21.99 -9.28
C TRP A 149 -31.36 -20.85 -10.14
N LEU A 150 -32.20 -19.96 -9.60
CA LEU A 150 -32.69 -18.79 -10.34
C LEU A 150 -31.57 -17.81 -10.69
N ILE A 151 -30.62 -17.58 -9.76
CA ILE A 151 -29.47 -16.69 -9.95
C ILE A 151 -28.52 -17.25 -11.02
N GLU A 152 -28.34 -18.57 -11.06
CA GLU A 152 -27.47 -19.27 -12.01
C GLU A 152 -28.14 -19.57 -13.36
N LEU A 153 -29.42 -19.21 -13.53
CA LEU A 153 -30.16 -19.48 -14.75
C LEU A 153 -29.71 -18.53 -15.88
N ASP A 154 -29.17 -19.12 -16.95
CA ASP A 154 -28.68 -18.36 -18.12
C ASP A 154 -29.80 -17.59 -18.86
N GLU A 155 -30.97 -18.21 -18.99
CA GLU A 155 -32.13 -17.63 -19.69
C GLU A 155 -33.15 -17.07 -18.70
N LYS A 156 -33.64 -15.85 -18.94
CA LYS A 156 -34.65 -15.25 -18.08
C LYS A 156 -35.99 -15.98 -18.22
N LEU A 157 -36.58 -16.34 -17.09
CA LEU A 157 -37.95 -16.82 -17.00
C LEU A 157 -38.93 -15.77 -17.54
N THR A 158 -40.00 -16.24 -18.17
CA THR A 158 -41.18 -15.40 -18.43
C THR A 158 -41.85 -14.99 -17.11
N ASN A 159 -42.70 -13.96 -17.14
CA ASN A 159 -43.43 -13.52 -15.94
C ASN A 159 -44.29 -14.65 -15.35
N GLU A 160 -44.92 -15.49 -16.18
CA GLU A 160 -45.73 -16.61 -15.70
C GLU A 160 -44.88 -17.68 -15.02
N GLU A 161 -43.73 -18.03 -15.59
CA GLU A 161 -42.78 -18.98 -15.01
C GLU A 161 -42.18 -18.45 -13.71
N PHE A 162 -41.89 -17.15 -13.65
CA PHE A 162 -41.39 -16.50 -12.44
C PHE A 162 -42.42 -16.51 -11.31
N GLU A 163 -43.68 -16.17 -11.59
CA GLU A 163 -44.76 -16.26 -10.59
C GLU A 163 -44.97 -17.70 -10.09
N LYS A 164 -44.88 -18.68 -11.00
CA LYS A 164 -44.90 -20.10 -10.62
C LYS A 164 -43.72 -20.45 -9.71
N PHE A 165 -42.51 -20.03 -10.04
CA PHE A 165 -41.31 -20.23 -9.22
C PHE A 165 -41.49 -19.65 -7.81
N ILE A 166 -42.00 -18.43 -7.69
CA ILE A 166 -42.27 -17.80 -6.38
C ILE A 166 -43.26 -18.63 -5.56
N ASN A 167 -44.33 -19.14 -6.17
CA ASN A 167 -45.28 -20.01 -5.49
C ASN A 167 -44.63 -21.33 -5.05
N GLU A 168 -43.81 -21.95 -5.89
CA GLU A 168 -43.06 -23.16 -5.51
C GLU A 168 -42.16 -22.94 -4.30
N VAL A 169 -41.46 -21.81 -4.23
CA VAL A 169 -40.61 -21.46 -3.08
C VAL A 169 -41.43 -21.26 -1.81
N LYS A 170 -42.58 -20.59 -1.91
CA LYS A 170 -43.47 -20.35 -0.77
C LYS A 170 -44.04 -21.64 -0.16
N GLU A 171 -44.26 -22.66 -0.97
CA GLU A 171 -44.77 -23.96 -0.52
C GLU A 171 -43.71 -24.83 0.18
N ILE A 172 -42.41 -24.52 0.08
CA ILE A 172 -41.37 -25.30 0.78
C ILE A 172 -41.52 -25.15 2.30
N PRO A 173 -41.74 -26.24 3.05
CA PRO A 173 -41.97 -26.13 4.49
C PRO A 173 -40.67 -25.84 5.25
N ILE A 174 -40.76 -25.00 6.28
CA ILE A 174 -39.69 -24.83 7.26
C ILE A 174 -40.00 -25.75 8.44
N ILE A 175 -39.14 -26.74 8.66
CA ILE A 175 -39.37 -27.78 9.65
C ILE A 175 -38.85 -27.31 11.02
N LYS A 176 -39.77 -26.95 11.92
CA LYS A 176 -39.43 -26.57 13.29
C LYS A 176 -38.72 -27.71 14.02
N ASN A 177 -37.65 -27.37 14.75
CA ASN A 177 -36.78 -28.32 15.44
C ASN A 177 -36.38 -29.46 14.49
N GLY A 178 -35.98 -29.07 13.26
CA GLY A 178 -35.64 -29.98 12.17
C GLY A 178 -34.25 -30.61 12.32
N ILE A 179 -33.39 -30.00 13.14
CA ILE A 179 -32.04 -30.46 13.44
C ILE A 179 -32.02 -30.90 14.90
N ILE A 180 -31.50 -32.10 15.17
CA ILE A 180 -31.34 -32.66 16.51
C ILE A 180 -29.87 -32.98 16.69
N LEU A 181 -29.25 -32.37 17.72
CA LEU A 181 -27.85 -32.52 18.06
C LEU A 181 -27.74 -33.19 19.43
N GLU A 182 -26.98 -34.28 19.51
CA GLU A 182 -26.88 -35.11 20.72
C GLU A 182 -25.42 -35.43 21.05
N THR A 183 -25.15 -35.68 22.33
CA THR A 183 -23.88 -36.21 22.80
C THR A 183 -24.12 -37.52 23.57
N GLU A 184 -23.33 -38.54 23.27
CA GLU A 184 -23.45 -39.86 23.89
C GLU A 184 -22.07 -40.53 23.93
N ASN A 185 -21.60 -40.94 25.11
CA ASN A 185 -20.31 -41.61 25.30
C ASN A 185 -19.11 -40.88 24.65
N ASP A 186 -18.97 -39.58 24.91
CA ASP A 186 -17.93 -38.71 24.33
C ASP A 186 -17.94 -38.61 22.79
N LYS A 187 -19.06 -38.98 22.16
CA LYS A 187 -19.30 -38.84 20.72
C LYS A 187 -20.42 -37.85 20.44
N PHE A 188 -20.40 -37.31 19.22
CA PHE A 188 -21.32 -36.27 18.77
C PHE A 188 -22.19 -36.82 17.64
N TYR A 189 -23.49 -36.53 17.71
CA TYR A 189 -24.46 -37.04 16.76
C TYR A 189 -25.37 -35.95 16.22
N ILE A 190 -25.81 -36.12 14.98
CA ILE A 190 -26.85 -35.33 14.35
C ILE A 190 -27.92 -36.23 13.75
N THR A 191 -29.18 -35.78 13.87
CA THR A 191 -30.30 -36.26 13.07
C THR A 191 -31.02 -35.07 12.47
N ILE A 192 -31.28 -35.06 11.15
CA ILE A 192 -32.17 -34.08 10.52
C ILE A 192 -33.49 -34.73 10.15
N LYS A 193 -34.60 -34.02 10.28
CA LYS A 193 -35.91 -34.51 9.83
C LYS A 193 -36.01 -34.50 8.31
N ASP A 194 -36.87 -35.36 7.77
CA ASP A 194 -37.26 -35.23 6.36
C ASP A 194 -37.81 -33.82 6.07
N GLY A 195 -37.51 -33.31 4.88
CA GLY A 195 -37.80 -31.93 4.53
C GLY A 195 -36.65 -30.94 4.81
N VAL A 196 -35.75 -31.21 5.75
CA VAL A 196 -34.63 -30.32 6.09
C VAL A 196 -33.47 -30.47 5.09
N LYS A 197 -32.82 -29.35 4.76
CA LYS A 197 -31.48 -29.34 4.14
C LYS A 197 -30.65 -28.28 4.84
N ILE A 198 -29.47 -28.67 5.33
CA ILE A 198 -28.52 -27.77 5.98
C ILE A 198 -27.71 -27.01 4.92
N ASP A 199 -27.58 -25.70 5.08
CA ASP A 199 -26.66 -24.81 4.35
C ASP A 199 -25.94 -23.91 5.38
N LEU A 200 -24.60 -23.95 5.38
CA LEU A 200 -23.73 -23.17 6.28
C LEU A 200 -23.07 -21.97 5.57
N GLY A 201 -23.51 -21.60 4.37
CA GLY A 201 -22.85 -20.60 3.53
C GLY A 201 -22.80 -19.20 4.15
N ALA A 202 -23.76 -18.88 5.03
CA ALA A 202 -23.88 -17.63 5.77
C ALA A 202 -23.10 -17.60 7.11
N LEU A 203 -22.31 -18.64 7.42
CA LEU A 203 -21.55 -18.74 8.67
C LEU A 203 -20.13 -19.30 8.48
N ALA A 204 -19.95 -20.27 7.58
CA ALA A 204 -18.73 -21.07 7.51
C ALA A 204 -17.46 -20.23 7.31
N LYS A 205 -17.56 -19.12 6.55
CA LYS A 205 -16.42 -18.25 6.25
C LYS A 205 -15.99 -17.45 7.47
N GLY A 206 -16.90 -16.71 8.10
CA GLY A 206 -16.61 -16.00 9.34
C GLY A 206 -16.14 -16.94 10.45
N TYR A 207 -16.75 -18.13 10.55
CA TYR A 207 -16.37 -19.12 11.55
C TYR A 207 -14.92 -19.59 11.37
N VAL A 208 -14.48 -19.90 10.14
CA VAL A 208 -13.09 -20.32 9.92
C VAL A 208 -12.09 -19.17 10.10
N VAL A 209 -12.48 -17.94 9.76
CA VAL A 209 -11.68 -16.73 10.04
C VAL A 209 -11.46 -16.59 11.55
N GLN A 210 -12.50 -16.84 12.35
CA GLN A 210 -12.40 -16.84 13.80
C GLN A 210 -11.48 -17.95 14.32
N LEU A 211 -11.61 -19.18 13.80
CA LEU A 211 -10.74 -20.29 14.21
C LEU A 211 -9.28 -20.03 13.88
N ALA A 212 -8.99 -19.51 12.69
CA ALA A 212 -7.65 -19.10 12.31
C ALA A 212 -7.11 -18.01 13.24
N SER A 213 -7.93 -17.03 13.60
CA SER A 213 -7.58 -15.98 14.57
C SER A 213 -7.28 -16.54 15.96
N ASN A 214 -8.14 -17.43 16.47
CA ASN A 214 -7.95 -18.08 17.77
C ASN A 214 -6.63 -18.84 17.80
N TYR A 215 -6.35 -19.64 16.76
CA TYR A 215 -5.09 -20.36 16.65
C TYR A 215 -3.87 -19.43 16.68
N LEU A 216 -3.88 -18.36 15.88
CA LEU A 216 -2.76 -17.40 15.86
C LEU A 216 -2.57 -16.70 17.22
N THR A 217 -3.68 -16.40 17.91
CA THR A 217 -3.68 -15.80 19.25
C THR A 217 -3.12 -16.76 20.29
N GLU A 218 -3.57 -18.02 20.32
CA GLU A 218 -3.08 -19.08 21.19
C GLU A 218 -1.58 -19.35 20.99
N LYS A 219 -1.14 -19.20 19.75
CA LYS A 219 0.26 -19.32 19.36
C LYS A 219 1.11 -18.08 19.70
N GLY A 220 0.51 -17.05 20.30
CA GLY A 220 1.21 -15.89 20.85
C GLY A 220 1.57 -14.82 19.83
N LEU A 221 0.96 -14.81 18.64
CA LEU A 221 1.19 -13.72 17.69
C LEU A 221 0.63 -12.42 18.25
N LYS A 222 1.45 -11.37 18.19
CA LYS A 222 1.09 -10.05 18.72
C LYS A 222 0.11 -9.28 17.84
N TYR A 223 0.15 -9.51 16.53
CA TYR A 223 -0.73 -8.89 15.57
C TYR A 223 -0.79 -9.70 14.28
N PHE A 224 -1.95 -9.69 13.64
CA PHE A 224 -2.22 -10.38 12.36
C PHE A 224 -3.54 -9.89 11.77
N LYS A 225 -3.77 -10.23 10.51
CA LYS A 225 -5.06 -10.06 9.84
C LYS A 225 -5.45 -11.35 9.12
N VAL A 226 -6.68 -11.79 9.30
CA VAL A 226 -7.28 -12.89 8.55
C VAL A 226 -8.50 -12.36 7.82
N THR A 227 -8.65 -12.65 6.54
CA THR A 227 -9.77 -12.20 5.70
C THR A 227 -10.31 -13.36 4.89
N GLY A 228 -11.60 -13.66 5.01
CA GLY A 228 -12.30 -14.63 4.17
C GLY A 228 -13.50 -13.95 3.52
N SER A 229 -13.43 -13.71 2.20
CA SER A 229 -14.45 -12.94 1.48
C SER A 229 -14.70 -11.57 2.16
N ASN A 230 -15.95 -11.27 2.52
CA ASN A 230 -16.36 -10.01 3.14
C ASN A 230 -16.27 -10.02 4.67
N SER A 231 -15.71 -11.07 5.28
CA SER A 231 -15.45 -11.16 6.71
C SER A 231 -13.95 -11.06 6.97
N SER A 232 -13.53 -10.20 7.90
CA SER A 232 -12.13 -10.11 8.30
C SER A 232 -11.99 -9.86 9.78
N LEU A 233 -10.88 -10.32 10.35
CA LEU A 233 -10.48 -10.08 11.72
C LEU A 233 -9.07 -9.52 11.76
N SER A 234 -8.91 -8.41 12.46
CA SER A 234 -7.62 -7.77 12.69
C SER A 234 -7.29 -7.81 14.19
N TYR A 235 -6.18 -8.45 14.53
CA TYR A 235 -5.74 -8.63 15.90
C TYR A 235 -4.45 -7.86 16.17
N GLY A 236 -4.32 -7.30 17.37
CA GLY A 236 -3.13 -6.61 17.83
C GLY A 236 -2.96 -5.18 17.32
N GLU A 237 -1.81 -4.60 17.67
CA GLU A 237 -1.40 -3.27 17.19
C GLU A 237 -0.68 -3.42 15.84
N ASN A 238 -1.18 -2.74 14.81
CA ASN A 238 -0.52 -2.71 13.51
C ASN A 238 0.74 -1.83 13.59
N PRO A 239 1.95 -2.39 13.46
CA PRO A 239 3.18 -1.61 13.57
C PRO A 239 3.46 -0.74 12.34
N THR A 240 2.73 -0.95 11.24
CA THR A 240 2.97 -0.23 9.97
C THR A 240 2.22 1.10 9.92
N THR A 241 1.30 1.34 10.85
CA THR A 241 0.46 2.54 10.93
C THR A 241 0.80 3.37 12.17
N ASN A 242 0.85 4.69 12.02
CA ASN A 242 1.17 5.61 13.13
C ASN A 242 0.19 5.54 14.31
N ASP A 243 -1.09 5.28 14.03
CA ASP A 243 -2.15 5.16 15.04
C ASP A 243 -2.33 3.74 15.58
N LYS A 244 -1.51 2.79 15.11
CA LYS A 244 -1.47 1.39 15.55
C LYS A 244 -2.74 0.57 15.26
N TYR A 245 -3.58 1.01 14.32
CA TYR A 245 -4.79 0.29 13.89
C TYR A 245 -4.63 -0.33 12.50
N PHE A 246 -5.36 -1.41 12.25
CA PHE A 246 -5.54 -1.92 10.90
C PHE A 246 -6.62 -1.09 10.20
N ASN A 247 -6.25 -0.36 9.15
CA ASN A 247 -7.21 0.43 8.37
C ASN A 247 -7.88 -0.46 7.32
N VAL A 248 -9.19 -0.69 7.47
CA VAL A 248 -10.01 -1.51 6.55
C VAL A 248 -10.96 -0.59 5.78
N GLY A 249 -10.90 -0.64 4.45
CA GLY A 249 -11.85 0.09 3.61
C GLY A 249 -13.25 -0.53 3.68
N VAL A 250 -14.28 0.30 3.81
CA VAL A 250 -15.68 -0.10 3.79
C VAL A 250 -16.31 0.49 2.53
N THR A 251 -16.95 -0.35 1.73
CA THR A 251 -17.56 0.05 0.45
C THR A 251 -19.04 0.40 0.58
N ASN A 252 -19.55 1.25 -0.31
CA ASN A 252 -20.99 1.46 -0.51
C ASN A 252 -21.59 0.40 -1.46
N GLY A 253 -22.91 0.48 -1.68
CA GLY A 253 -23.65 -0.41 -2.59
C GLY A 253 -23.29 -0.31 -4.07
N ASN A 254 -22.37 0.59 -4.45
CA ASN A 254 -21.84 0.75 -5.80
C ASN A 254 -20.39 0.23 -5.90
N ALA A 255 -19.90 -0.48 -4.88
CA ALA A 255 -18.53 -0.97 -4.76
C ALA A 255 -17.45 0.13 -4.72
N GLU A 256 -17.83 1.36 -4.36
CA GLU A 256 -16.88 2.46 -4.12
C GLU A 256 -16.52 2.49 -2.64
N ILE A 257 -15.26 2.83 -2.31
CA ILE A 257 -14.86 3.00 -0.91
C ILE A 257 -15.66 4.18 -0.34
N TYR A 258 -16.45 3.93 0.70
CA TYR A 258 -17.26 4.93 1.41
C TYR A 258 -16.52 5.52 2.60
N GLY A 259 -15.70 4.70 3.26
CA GLY A 259 -14.95 5.11 4.44
C GLY A 259 -13.91 4.08 4.86
N ARG A 260 -13.30 4.34 6.01
CA ARG A 260 -12.25 3.50 6.61
C ARG A 260 -12.60 3.20 8.05
N ALA A 261 -12.51 1.93 8.42
CA ALA A 261 -12.64 1.45 9.79
C ALA A 261 -11.25 1.16 10.39
N LYS A 262 -11.00 1.66 11.59
CA LYS A 262 -9.79 1.42 12.39
C LYS A 262 -10.01 0.19 13.27
N MET A 263 -9.33 -0.90 12.94
CA MET A 263 -9.56 -2.20 13.55
C MET A 263 -8.41 -2.65 14.43
N LYS A 264 -8.75 -3.20 15.60
CA LYS A 264 -7.82 -3.77 16.58
C LYS A 264 -8.58 -4.73 17.48
N ASN A 265 -8.15 -5.99 17.50
CA ASN A 265 -8.81 -7.07 18.23
C ASN A 265 -10.29 -7.21 17.87
N SER A 266 -10.63 -6.96 16.62
CA SER A 266 -12.01 -6.87 16.17
C SER A 266 -12.16 -7.43 14.75
N SER A 267 -13.36 -7.90 14.47
CA SER A 267 -13.82 -8.30 13.15
C SER A 267 -14.67 -7.22 12.51
N ILE A 268 -14.66 -7.22 11.19
CA ILE A 268 -15.56 -6.44 10.35
C ILE A 268 -16.07 -7.35 9.25
N THR A 269 -17.39 -7.48 9.17
CA THR A 269 -18.06 -8.38 8.23
C THR A 269 -19.17 -7.66 7.49
N THR A 270 -19.30 -7.89 6.17
CA THR A 270 -20.32 -7.26 5.33
C THR A 270 -21.16 -8.28 4.57
N SER A 271 -22.48 -8.15 4.66
CA SER A 271 -23.46 -8.87 3.82
C SER A 271 -24.18 -7.88 2.90
N GLY A 272 -24.53 -8.30 1.69
CA GLY A 272 -25.22 -7.42 0.75
C GLY A 272 -25.75 -8.08 -0.52
N ASP A 273 -26.57 -7.32 -1.25
CA ASP A 273 -27.24 -7.73 -2.48
C ASP A 273 -26.38 -7.61 -3.75
N THR A 274 -25.21 -6.98 -3.64
CA THR A 274 -24.39 -6.55 -4.79
C THR A 274 -23.50 -7.64 -5.39
N ALA A 275 -23.26 -8.74 -4.67
CA ALA A 275 -22.28 -9.75 -5.06
C ALA A 275 -22.86 -10.94 -5.83
N GLN A 276 -24.09 -11.35 -5.52
CA GLN A 276 -24.75 -12.53 -6.10
C GLN A 276 -26.26 -12.30 -6.15
N GLY A 277 -26.76 -11.94 -7.32
CA GLY A 277 -28.18 -11.74 -7.57
C GLY A 277 -28.52 -11.57 -9.05
N VAL A 278 -29.81 -11.64 -9.36
CA VAL A 278 -30.37 -11.52 -10.71
C VAL A 278 -31.51 -10.50 -10.71
N GLU A 279 -31.60 -9.69 -11.78
CA GLU A 279 -32.67 -8.71 -11.92
C GLU A 279 -33.86 -9.27 -12.70
N TYR A 280 -35.03 -9.28 -12.03
CA TYR A 280 -36.34 -9.57 -12.61
C TYR A 280 -37.30 -8.42 -12.33
N ASN A 281 -37.96 -7.90 -13.37
CA ASN A 281 -38.97 -6.84 -13.26
C ASN A 281 -38.51 -5.61 -12.47
N GLY A 282 -37.24 -5.21 -12.62
CA GLY A 282 -36.65 -4.05 -11.94
C GLY A 282 -36.32 -4.27 -10.46
N ARG A 283 -36.41 -5.52 -9.96
CA ARG A 283 -36.01 -5.91 -8.60
C ARG A 283 -34.84 -6.90 -8.66
N ILE A 284 -33.88 -6.73 -7.76
CA ILE A 284 -32.76 -7.65 -7.58
C ILE A 284 -33.20 -8.78 -6.64
N TYR A 285 -32.99 -10.01 -7.07
CA TYR A 285 -33.17 -11.22 -6.27
C TYR A 285 -31.80 -11.81 -5.96
N HIS A 286 -31.39 -11.75 -4.69
CA HIS A 286 -30.04 -12.09 -4.24
C HIS A 286 -30.01 -13.35 -3.37
N HIS A 287 -28.81 -13.83 -3.05
CA HIS A 287 -28.58 -15.06 -2.28
C HIS A 287 -28.93 -14.98 -0.77
N ILE A 288 -29.08 -13.79 -0.19
CA ILE A 288 -29.47 -13.63 1.23
C ILE A 288 -30.99 -13.78 1.36
N ILE A 289 -31.45 -14.87 1.97
CA ILE A 289 -32.89 -15.21 2.04
C ILE A 289 -33.39 -15.09 3.47
N SER A 290 -34.50 -14.37 3.65
CA SER A 290 -35.20 -14.32 4.93
C SER A 290 -35.93 -15.66 5.18
N PRO A 291 -35.65 -16.37 6.29
CA PRO A 291 -36.42 -17.56 6.66
C PRO A 291 -37.91 -17.25 6.90
N LYS A 292 -38.26 -16.03 7.30
CA LYS A 292 -39.65 -15.66 7.62
C LYS A 292 -40.52 -15.50 6.38
N THR A 293 -39.98 -14.93 5.31
CA THR A 293 -40.71 -14.66 4.07
C THR A 293 -40.38 -15.65 2.97
N LYS A 294 -39.26 -16.37 3.10
CA LYS A 294 -38.64 -17.25 2.09
C LYS A 294 -38.16 -16.50 0.84
N MET A 295 -38.03 -15.18 0.94
CA MET A 295 -37.68 -14.28 -0.16
C MET A 295 -36.36 -13.54 0.13
N PRO A 296 -35.61 -13.13 -0.91
CA PRO A 296 -34.61 -12.09 -0.78
C PRO A 296 -35.31 -10.74 -0.63
N GLU A 297 -35.22 -10.16 0.56
CA GLU A 297 -35.84 -8.89 0.91
C GLU A 297 -35.08 -7.70 0.30
N ASP A 298 -35.81 -6.69 -0.19
CA ASP A 298 -35.26 -5.53 -0.90
C ASP A 298 -35.20 -4.25 -0.04
N TYR A 299 -35.04 -4.41 1.28
CA TYR A 299 -34.92 -3.27 2.21
C TYR A 299 -33.51 -2.66 2.19
N ASN A 300 -32.50 -3.48 1.95
CA ASN A 300 -31.10 -3.20 2.25
C ASN A 300 -30.20 -3.50 1.05
N ARG A 301 -29.16 -2.71 0.85
CA ARG A 301 -28.09 -2.93 -0.15
C ARG A 301 -26.89 -3.62 0.47
N LEU A 302 -26.42 -3.08 1.60
CA LEU A 302 -25.29 -3.60 2.36
C LEU A 302 -25.52 -3.38 3.85
N ILE A 303 -25.08 -4.34 4.66
CA ILE A 303 -24.90 -4.15 6.10
C ILE A 303 -23.49 -4.60 6.48
N THR A 304 -22.76 -3.73 7.17
CA THR A 304 -21.43 -4.00 7.71
C THR A 304 -21.50 -3.96 9.24
N LEU A 305 -21.04 -5.00 9.91
CA LEU A 305 -20.97 -5.08 11.37
C LEU A 305 -19.52 -5.09 11.84
N ILE A 306 -19.27 -4.47 12.99
CA ILE A 306 -18.05 -4.60 13.76
C ILE A 306 -18.36 -5.43 15.00
N SER A 307 -17.54 -6.44 15.28
CA SER A 307 -17.79 -7.44 16.33
C SER A 307 -16.46 -8.01 16.82
N ASP A 308 -16.42 -8.55 18.03
CA ASP A 308 -15.21 -9.25 18.53
C ASP A 308 -15.03 -10.64 17.91
N ASP A 309 -16.10 -11.22 17.36
CA ASP A 309 -16.11 -12.55 16.76
C ASP A 309 -16.59 -12.51 15.29
N ALA A 310 -15.76 -13.04 14.39
CA ALA A 310 -15.99 -13.02 12.95
C ALA A 310 -17.09 -13.98 12.50
N GLY A 311 -17.23 -15.13 13.17
CA GLY A 311 -18.30 -16.10 12.88
C GLY A 311 -19.66 -15.59 13.33
N TYR A 312 -19.71 -14.96 14.51
CA TYR A 312 -20.87 -14.26 15.01
C TYR A 312 -21.30 -13.15 14.05
N ALA A 313 -20.34 -12.34 13.59
CA ALA A 313 -20.62 -11.25 12.66
C ALA A 313 -21.17 -11.74 11.32
N ASP A 314 -20.63 -12.81 10.73
CA ASP A 314 -21.07 -13.35 9.42
C ASP A 314 -22.51 -13.87 9.45
N ALA A 315 -22.88 -14.58 10.52
CA ALA A 315 -24.24 -15.04 10.71
C ALA A 315 -25.20 -13.89 11.03
N LEU A 316 -24.76 -12.94 11.87
CA LEU A 316 -25.61 -11.84 12.32
C LEU A 316 -25.84 -10.80 11.23
N THR A 317 -24.84 -10.47 10.39
CA THR A 317 -25.04 -9.58 9.24
C THR A 317 -26.11 -10.15 8.31
N THR A 318 -26.09 -11.46 8.06
CA THR A 318 -27.11 -12.16 7.26
C THR A 318 -28.51 -12.00 7.89
N ALA A 319 -28.65 -12.23 9.20
CA ALA A 319 -29.92 -12.11 9.90
C ALA A 319 -30.49 -10.68 9.83
N LEU A 320 -29.67 -9.69 10.23
CA LEU A 320 -30.08 -8.28 10.30
C LEU A 320 -30.37 -7.70 8.91
N PHE A 321 -29.67 -8.19 7.87
CA PHE A 321 -29.96 -7.82 6.49
C PHE A 321 -31.37 -8.21 6.06
N SER A 322 -31.85 -9.37 6.53
CA SER A 322 -33.18 -9.91 6.21
C SER A 322 -34.31 -9.41 7.10
N MET A 323 -34.01 -8.70 8.19
CA MET A 323 -35.01 -8.08 9.05
C MET A 323 -35.56 -6.80 8.42
N ASP A 324 -36.88 -6.60 8.50
CA ASP A 324 -37.48 -5.29 8.26
C ASP A 324 -37.01 -4.27 9.31
N ASP A 325 -37.28 -2.99 9.06
CA ASP A 325 -36.78 -1.91 9.91
C ASP A 325 -37.25 -2.01 11.35
N GLN A 326 -38.54 -2.29 11.58
CA GLN A 326 -39.12 -2.30 12.92
C GLN A 326 -38.57 -3.47 13.74
N VAL A 327 -38.49 -4.66 13.12
CA VAL A 327 -37.92 -5.84 13.75
C VAL A 327 -36.45 -5.63 14.07
N ARG A 328 -35.67 -5.10 13.12
CA ARG A 328 -34.23 -4.87 13.31
C ARG A 328 -33.96 -3.84 14.41
N GLU A 329 -34.67 -2.72 14.41
CA GLU A 329 -34.51 -1.67 15.44
C GLU A 329 -34.85 -2.19 16.83
N LYS A 330 -35.95 -2.94 16.96
CA LYS A 330 -36.32 -3.57 18.23
C LYS A 330 -35.24 -4.56 18.68
N TRP A 331 -34.80 -5.44 17.79
CA TRP A 331 -33.79 -6.44 18.09
C TRP A 331 -32.47 -5.77 18.54
N ILE A 332 -32.03 -4.70 17.87
CA ILE A 332 -30.83 -3.94 18.25
C ILE A 332 -30.99 -3.28 19.63
N GLN A 333 -32.16 -2.74 19.96
CA GLN A 333 -32.42 -2.16 21.29
C GLN A 333 -32.31 -3.20 22.40
N GLU A 334 -32.74 -4.44 22.13
CA GLU A 334 -32.65 -5.57 23.07
C GLU A 334 -31.23 -6.16 23.13
N ASN A 335 -30.39 -5.92 22.11
CA ASN A 335 -29.03 -6.44 21.95
C ASN A 335 -28.01 -5.30 21.76
N SER A 336 -27.97 -4.36 22.72
CA SER A 336 -27.43 -2.99 22.60
C SER A 336 -25.92 -2.79 22.32
N ASN A 337 -25.18 -3.81 21.91
CA ASN A 337 -23.70 -3.77 21.78
C ASN A 337 -23.20 -3.98 20.34
N ILE A 338 -24.01 -3.66 19.33
CA ILE A 338 -23.65 -3.91 17.93
C ILE A 338 -23.47 -2.58 17.18
N GLU A 339 -22.25 -2.37 16.70
CA GLU A 339 -21.89 -1.28 15.81
C GLU A 339 -22.06 -1.74 14.35
N TYR A 340 -22.82 -0.97 13.58
CA TYR A 340 -23.10 -1.31 12.19
C TYR A 340 -23.23 -0.09 11.29
N LEU A 341 -22.96 -0.32 10.00
CA LEU A 341 -23.21 0.60 8.91
C LEU A 341 -24.18 -0.08 7.94
N LEU A 342 -25.34 0.53 7.71
CA LEU A 342 -26.39 0.00 6.84
C LEU A 342 -26.67 0.96 5.69
N PHE A 343 -26.60 0.44 4.47
CA PHE A 343 -27.03 1.12 3.25
C PHE A 343 -28.36 0.52 2.81
N LYS A 344 -29.38 1.36 2.66
CA LYS A 344 -30.73 0.94 2.24
C LYS A 344 -30.95 1.12 0.75
N THR A 345 -31.90 0.35 0.18
CA THR A 345 -32.27 0.46 -1.23
C THR A 345 -32.83 1.83 -1.61
N ASN A 346 -33.46 2.52 -0.67
CA ASN A 346 -33.96 3.89 -0.85
C ASN A 346 -32.88 4.99 -0.74
N GLY A 347 -31.60 4.63 -0.59
CA GLY A 347 -30.47 5.56 -0.46
C GLY A 347 -30.19 6.05 0.97
N THR A 348 -30.97 5.64 1.96
CA THR A 348 -30.70 5.98 3.37
C THR A 348 -29.45 5.25 3.85
N VAL A 349 -28.59 5.95 4.59
CA VAL A 349 -27.43 5.36 5.28
C VAL A 349 -27.62 5.52 6.79
N ILE A 350 -27.52 4.42 7.52
CA ILE A 350 -27.56 4.40 8.98
C ILE A 350 -26.17 3.99 9.47
N ASN A 351 -25.51 4.86 10.22
CA ASN A 351 -24.20 4.61 10.80
C ASN A 351 -24.29 4.71 12.33
N THR A 352 -24.09 3.58 13.02
CA THR A 352 -23.99 3.54 14.48
C THR A 352 -22.55 3.33 14.97
N VAL A 353 -21.61 3.10 14.05
CA VAL A 353 -20.20 2.90 14.36
C VAL A 353 -19.61 4.17 14.97
N SER A 354 -18.83 4.03 16.03
CA SER A 354 -18.17 5.15 16.69
C SER A 354 -17.31 5.94 15.70
N LYS A 355 -17.32 7.28 15.82
CA LYS A 355 -16.48 8.17 15.00
C LYS A 355 -14.98 7.97 15.22
N ASP A 356 -14.60 7.40 16.36
CA ASP A 356 -13.20 7.05 16.63
C ASP A 356 -12.76 5.81 15.85
N ILE A 357 -13.72 4.96 15.48
CA ILE A 357 -13.51 3.71 14.76
C ILE A 357 -13.70 3.93 13.25
N PHE A 358 -14.70 4.68 12.82
CA PHE A 358 -15.05 4.84 11.41
C PHE A 358 -15.10 6.30 10.96
N SER A 359 -14.47 6.58 9.82
CA SER A 359 -14.56 7.86 9.10
C SER A 359 -14.97 7.65 7.65
N THR A 360 -15.81 8.55 7.12
CA THR A 360 -16.13 8.61 5.69
C THR A 360 -15.00 9.28 4.91
N ILE A 361 -14.84 8.98 3.62
CA ILE A 361 -13.79 9.60 2.79
C ILE A 361 -13.99 11.12 2.67
N GLU A 362 -15.24 11.61 2.64
CA GLU A 362 -15.50 13.07 2.69
C GLU A 362 -14.99 13.72 4.00
N GLY A 363 -14.83 12.94 5.08
CA GLY A 363 -14.22 13.38 6.33
C GLY A 363 -12.67 13.38 6.31
N ASP A 364 -12.05 12.58 5.42
CA ASP A 364 -10.59 12.58 5.22
C ASP A 364 -10.13 13.85 4.45
N ASP A 365 -11.02 14.51 3.71
CA ASP A 365 -10.73 15.79 3.05
C ASP A 365 -10.46 16.93 4.05
N ASP A 366 -11.06 16.91 5.24
CA ASP A 366 -10.76 17.90 6.29
C ASP A 366 -9.37 17.66 6.91
N ILE A 367 -8.94 16.40 7.01
CA ILE A 367 -7.58 16.05 7.46
C ILE A 367 -6.55 16.45 6.40
N LEU A 368 -6.85 16.22 5.11
CA LEU A 368 -6.00 16.66 4.00
C LEU A 368 -5.92 18.18 3.89
N LYS A 369 -7.01 18.92 4.09
CA LYS A 369 -7.01 20.39 4.11
C LYS A 369 -6.16 20.97 5.23
N THR A 370 -6.14 20.31 6.39
CA THR A 370 -5.30 20.73 7.53
C THR A 370 -3.81 20.58 7.18
N SER A 371 -3.43 19.46 6.53
CA SER A 371 -2.08 19.22 6.01
C SER A 371 -1.66 20.22 4.92
N VAL A 372 -2.56 20.55 3.98
CA VAL A 372 -2.27 21.53 2.92
C VAL A 372 -2.06 22.93 3.51
N LYS A 373 -2.83 23.33 4.53
CA LYS A 373 -2.65 24.62 5.21
C LYS A 373 -1.30 24.72 5.92
N GLU A 374 -0.84 23.63 6.55
CA GLU A 374 0.50 23.56 7.16
C GLU A 374 1.60 23.64 6.10
N TRP A 375 1.45 22.94 4.98
CA TRP A 375 2.38 23.01 3.84
C TRP A 375 2.42 24.39 3.17
N LEU A 376 1.29 25.12 3.10
CA LEU A 376 1.24 26.49 2.62
C LEU A 376 1.97 27.46 3.56
N ILE A 377 1.87 27.25 4.88
CA ILE A 377 2.62 28.05 5.86
C ILE A 377 4.13 27.75 5.75
N ILE A 378 4.50 26.47 5.67
CA ILE A 378 5.91 26.04 5.55
C ILE A 378 6.52 26.57 4.25
N SER A 379 5.83 26.43 3.12
CA SER A 379 6.29 26.96 1.83
C SER A 379 6.40 28.49 1.83
N GLY A 380 5.46 29.20 2.46
CA GLY A 380 5.54 30.65 2.67
C GLY A 380 6.79 31.07 3.45
N VAL A 381 7.10 30.37 4.54
CA VAL A 381 8.31 30.64 5.35
C VAL A 381 9.60 30.34 4.57
N ILE A 382 9.63 29.25 3.80
CA ILE A 382 10.78 28.90 2.96
C ILE A 382 11.02 29.95 1.88
N ILE A 383 9.95 30.42 1.21
CA ILE A 383 10.05 31.46 0.18
C ILE A 383 10.59 32.78 0.77
N ILE A 384 10.11 33.18 1.95
CA ILE A 384 10.59 34.39 2.63
C ILE A 384 12.07 34.23 3.04
N ALA A 385 12.45 33.06 3.54
CA ALA A 385 13.85 32.75 3.86
C ALA A 385 14.75 32.74 2.62
N PHE A 386 14.27 32.21 1.50
CA PHE A 386 14.98 32.19 0.21
C PHE A 386 15.14 33.60 -0.37
N LEU A 387 14.09 34.42 -0.30
CA LEU A 387 14.14 35.83 -0.71
C LEU A 387 15.11 36.63 0.18
N GLY A 388 15.10 36.39 1.49
CA GLY A 388 16.07 36.96 2.42
C GLY A 388 17.51 36.54 2.10
N PHE A 389 17.74 35.24 1.86
CA PHE A 389 19.04 34.71 1.46
C PHE A 389 19.51 35.25 0.10
N PHE A 390 18.61 35.38 -0.88
CA PHE A 390 18.91 35.93 -2.21
C PHE A 390 19.26 37.42 -2.14
N MET A 391 18.60 38.19 -1.28
CA MET A 391 18.94 39.59 -1.03
C MET A 391 20.28 39.74 -0.31
N ILE A 392 20.59 38.85 0.64
CA ILE A 392 21.89 38.81 1.34
C ILE A 392 23.02 38.36 0.38
N SER A 393 22.77 37.38 -0.50
CA SER A 393 23.76 36.88 -1.45
C SER A 393 24.09 37.90 -2.55
N LYS A 394 23.11 38.72 -2.98
CA LYS A 394 23.37 39.87 -3.87
C LYS A 394 24.16 40.99 -3.19
N ALA A 395 24.15 41.09 -1.86
CA ALA A 395 24.90 42.12 -1.12
C ALA A 395 26.40 41.79 -0.97
N PHE A 396 26.83 40.54 -1.22
CA PHE A 396 28.24 40.15 -1.24
C PHE A 396 28.80 40.11 -2.66
N LYS A 397 29.23 41.28 -3.16
CA LYS A 397 30.04 41.38 -4.38
C LYS A 397 31.40 40.71 -4.13
N LYS A 398 31.64 39.54 -4.71
CA LYS A 398 32.91 38.79 -4.65
C LYS A 398 34.06 39.71 -5.10
N SER A 399 35.10 39.88 -4.29
CA SER A 399 36.29 40.67 -4.67
C SER A 399 36.92 40.11 -5.94
N LYS A 400 37.18 40.95 -6.95
CA LYS A 400 37.91 40.53 -8.16
C LYS A 400 39.35 40.15 -7.79
N TYR A 401 39.89 39.11 -8.40
CA TYR A 401 41.29 38.71 -8.22
C TYR A 401 42.24 39.78 -8.77
N GLN A 402 43.36 39.99 -8.09
CA GLN A 402 44.35 40.99 -8.50
C GLN A 402 45.25 40.47 -9.62
N ASN A 403 45.57 39.17 -9.62
CA ASN A 403 46.50 38.55 -10.57
C ASN A 403 45.95 37.25 -11.19
N ALA A 404 46.44 36.92 -12.38
CA ALA A 404 46.37 35.58 -12.97
C ALA A 404 47.77 35.07 -13.35
N TYR A 405 48.00 33.78 -13.16
CA TYR A 405 49.28 33.10 -13.35
C TYR A 405 49.15 32.11 -14.50
N VAL A 406 49.98 32.26 -15.53
CA VAL A 406 50.10 31.29 -16.64
C VAL A 406 51.20 30.31 -16.29
N VAL A 407 50.81 29.08 -15.97
CA VAL A 407 51.68 28.01 -15.48
C VAL A 407 51.84 26.96 -16.57
N TYR A 408 53.09 26.55 -16.82
CA TYR A 408 53.40 25.38 -17.64
C TYR A 408 54.11 24.36 -16.77
N ARG A 409 53.51 23.17 -16.65
CA ARG A 409 53.86 22.12 -15.68
C ARG A 409 53.85 22.70 -14.25
N ASP A 410 55.02 22.99 -13.70
CA ASP A 410 55.25 23.48 -12.34
C ASP A 410 55.87 24.90 -12.29
N LYS A 411 56.08 25.55 -13.44
CA LYS A 411 56.69 26.88 -13.53
C LYS A 411 55.70 27.94 -14.00
N VAL A 412 55.65 29.08 -13.30
CA VAL A 412 54.95 30.28 -13.79
C VAL A 412 55.78 30.90 -14.90
N LEU A 413 55.18 31.00 -16.08
CA LEU A 413 55.81 31.63 -17.25
C LEU A 413 55.51 33.13 -17.29
N ALA A 414 54.27 33.51 -17.02
CA ALA A 414 53.84 34.90 -17.05
C ALA A 414 52.76 35.21 -16.00
N VAL A 415 52.73 36.45 -15.53
CA VAL A 415 51.75 36.97 -14.56
C VAL A 415 51.02 38.15 -15.18
N VAL A 416 49.69 38.09 -15.15
CA VAL A 416 48.81 39.21 -15.53
C VAL A 416 48.34 39.90 -14.26
N HIS A 417 48.75 41.15 -14.07
CA HIS A 417 48.31 41.99 -12.97
C HIS A 417 47.13 42.83 -13.42
N PHE A 418 45.92 42.43 -13.06
CA PHE A 418 44.69 43.10 -13.51
C PHE A 418 44.55 44.51 -12.97
N THR A 419 44.93 44.72 -11.71
CA THR A 419 44.80 46.02 -11.04
C THR A 419 45.83 47.02 -11.56
N GLU A 420 47.05 46.57 -11.84
CA GLU A 420 48.15 47.40 -12.35
C GLU A 420 48.15 47.51 -13.88
N GLN A 421 47.27 46.77 -14.57
CA GLN A 421 47.16 46.70 -16.02
C GLN A 421 48.50 46.39 -16.71
N LYS A 422 49.25 45.44 -16.17
CA LYS A 422 50.55 45.00 -16.70
C LYS A 422 50.63 43.49 -16.81
N VAL A 423 51.52 43.00 -17.68
CA VAL A 423 51.89 41.59 -17.78
C VAL A 423 53.40 41.47 -17.70
N GLU A 424 53.88 40.56 -16.86
CA GLU A 424 55.31 40.32 -16.64
C GLU A 424 55.65 38.87 -17.00
N THR A 425 56.80 38.67 -17.66
CA THR A 425 57.38 37.34 -17.87
C THR A 425 58.21 36.98 -16.65
N GLU A 426 57.87 35.87 -16.01
CA GLU A 426 58.59 35.36 -14.82
C GLU A 426 59.70 34.38 -15.23
N ASN A 427 59.40 33.46 -16.15
CA ASN A 427 60.35 32.46 -16.61
C ASN A 427 60.16 32.20 -18.11
N ASN A 428 61.26 31.92 -18.80
CA ASN A 428 61.21 31.37 -20.15
C ASN A 428 60.98 29.85 -20.09
N GLN A 429 60.38 29.28 -21.14
CA GLN A 429 60.25 27.83 -21.28
C GLN A 429 61.63 27.21 -21.58
N GLU A 430 62.26 26.62 -20.55
CA GLU A 430 63.57 25.98 -20.65
C GLU A 430 63.50 24.52 -21.13
N GLY A 431 64.57 24.02 -21.77
CA GLY A 431 64.71 22.60 -22.11
C GLY A 431 63.97 22.14 -23.36
N ILE A 432 63.47 23.08 -24.17
CA ILE A 432 62.80 22.81 -25.44
C ILE A 432 63.69 23.41 -26.56
N PRO A 433 64.02 22.67 -27.63
CA PRO A 433 64.77 23.23 -28.76
C PRO A 433 64.07 24.50 -29.27
N GLU A 434 64.83 25.51 -29.72
CA GLU A 434 64.26 26.72 -30.32
C GLU A 434 63.27 26.37 -31.44
N TYR A 435 61.99 26.38 -31.12
CA TYR A 435 60.93 26.12 -32.08
C TYR A 435 60.70 27.42 -32.85
N ASN A 436 61.04 27.43 -34.15
CA ASN A 436 61.00 28.61 -35.01
C ASN A 436 61.86 29.81 -34.51
N ASN A 437 62.97 29.56 -33.80
CA ASN A 437 63.90 30.61 -33.34
C ASN A 437 63.24 31.65 -32.41
N LYS A 438 62.19 31.25 -31.68
CA LYS A 438 61.41 32.07 -30.75
C LYS A 438 61.63 31.63 -29.30
N THR A 439 61.61 32.58 -28.37
CA THR A 439 61.60 32.34 -26.91
C THR A 439 60.17 32.50 -26.38
N TYR A 440 59.68 31.54 -25.60
CA TYR A 440 58.34 31.58 -24.99
C TYR A 440 58.42 31.79 -23.47
N PRO A 441 57.44 32.46 -22.84
CA PRO A 441 56.20 32.98 -23.42
C PRO A 441 56.41 34.25 -24.27
N ILE A 442 55.59 34.40 -25.31
CA ILE A 442 55.58 35.62 -26.15
C ILE A 442 54.38 36.47 -25.72
N ILE A 443 54.64 37.66 -25.19
CA ILE A 443 53.60 38.60 -24.78
C ILE A 443 53.33 39.59 -25.92
N ASN A 444 52.08 39.67 -26.36
CA ASN A 444 51.61 40.70 -27.29
C ASN A 444 50.66 41.64 -26.55
N LEU A 445 51.17 42.85 -26.25
CA LEU A 445 50.42 43.87 -25.50
C LEU A 445 49.28 44.50 -26.32
N GLU A 446 49.44 44.62 -27.64
CA GLU A 446 48.41 45.20 -28.52
C GLU A 446 47.19 44.29 -28.61
N ASN A 447 47.42 42.98 -28.80
CA ASN A 447 46.37 41.98 -28.92
C ASN A 447 45.91 41.42 -27.56
N LYS A 448 46.58 41.81 -26.47
CA LYS A 448 46.36 41.32 -25.11
C LYS A 448 46.43 39.79 -25.01
N THR A 449 47.47 39.22 -25.59
CA THR A 449 47.70 37.78 -25.62
C THR A 449 49.05 37.36 -25.07
N ILE A 450 49.12 36.13 -24.58
CA ILE A 450 50.31 35.41 -24.14
C ILE A 450 50.33 34.11 -24.92
N THR A 451 51.32 33.94 -25.78
CA THR A 451 51.53 32.70 -26.55
C THR A 451 52.55 31.83 -25.85
N ILE A 452 52.23 30.55 -25.69
CA ILE A 452 53.06 29.54 -25.05
C ILE A 452 53.13 28.29 -25.91
N LEU A 453 54.24 27.55 -25.79
CA LEU A 453 54.43 26.31 -26.52
C LEU A 453 53.93 25.14 -25.66
N GLY A 454 52.92 24.43 -26.15
CA GLY A 454 52.33 23.29 -25.46
C GLY A 454 53.12 21.99 -25.63
N ASP A 455 52.77 20.97 -24.85
CA ASP A 455 53.32 19.61 -24.97
C ASP A 455 52.64 18.75 -26.04
N TYR A 456 51.50 19.19 -26.59
CA TYR A 456 50.81 18.44 -27.63
C TYR A 456 51.50 18.58 -28.99
N GLU A 457 51.66 17.47 -29.71
CA GLU A 457 52.35 17.39 -31.01
C GLU A 457 51.41 16.89 -32.13
N ILE A 458 51.49 17.53 -33.29
CA ILE A 458 50.87 17.09 -34.56
C ILE A 458 52.01 16.76 -35.51
N ASP A 459 52.06 15.54 -36.03
CA ASP A 459 53.15 15.07 -36.92
C ASP A 459 54.57 15.29 -36.35
N GLY A 460 54.72 15.17 -35.02
CA GLY A 460 55.99 15.38 -34.30
C GLY A 460 56.37 16.84 -34.08
N ILE A 461 55.43 17.77 -34.31
CA ILE A 461 55.61 19.21 -34.16
C ILE A 461 54.74 19.72 -33.02
N ARG A 462 55.37 20.37 -32.03
CA ARG A 462 54.67 21.01 -30.90
C ARG A 462 53.84 22.19 -31.34
N GLN A 463 52.69 22.37 -30.69
CA GLN A 463 51.71 23.39 -31.05
C GLN A 463 51.75 24.60 -30.12
N GLU A 464 51.61 25.80 -30.69
CA GLU A 464 51.44 27.04 -29.92
C GLU A 464 50.00 27.10 -29.35
N LEU A 465 49.87 27.66 -28.14
CA LEU A 465 48.60 27.94 -27.46
C LEU A 465 48.55 29.43 -27.13
N VAL A 466 47.43 30.08 -27.43
CA VAL A 466 47.25 31.53 -27.21
C VAL A 466 46.24 31.78 -26.09
N VAL A 467 46.70 32.47 -25.06
CA VAL A 467 45.87 32.92 -23.93
C VAL A 467 45.61 34.40 -24.06
N ARG A 468 44.34 34.81 -24.04
CA ARG A 468 43.91 36.21 -24.01
C ARG A 468 43.62 36.66 -22.58
N TYR A 469 43.97 37.90 -22.25
CA TYR A 469 43.65 38.53 -20.98
C TYR A 469 42.85 39.83 -21.15
N ASP A 470 42.01 40.16 -20.17
CA ASP A 470 41.24 41.41 -20.12
C ASP A 470 41.35 42.07 -18.74
N PHE A 471 41.98 43.25 -18.72
CA PHE A 471 42.20 44.02 -17.50
C PHE A 471 40.93 44.57 -16.87
N GLU A 472 39.91 44.96 -17.65
CA GLU A 472 38.68 45.54 -17.07
C GLU A 472 37.78 44.46 -16.47
N LYS A 473 37.71 43.32 -17.14
CA LYS A 473 36.94 42.16 -16.68
C LYS A 473 37.65 41.35 -15.60
N HIS A 474 38.98 41.49 -15.47
CA HIS A 474 39.83 40.61 -14.67
C HIS A 474 39.67 39.15 -15.10
N SER A 475 39.81 38.91 -16.41
CA SER A 475 39.56 37.59 -17.00
C SER A 475 40.71 37.09 -17.86
N MET A 476 40.75 35.76 -18.00
CA MET A 476 41.63 35.02 -18.89
C MET A 476 40.81 34.06 -19.75
N GLN A 477 41.27 33.80 -20.97
CA GLN A 477 40.66 32.83 -21.88
C GLN A 477 41.72 32.17 -22.76
N ILE A 478 41.69 30.85 -22.90
CA ILE A 478 42.43 30.16 -23.95
C ILE A 478 41.63 30.34 -25.25
N ILE A 479 42.19 31.01 -26.24
CA ILE A 479 41.48 31.33 -27.49
C ILE A 479 41.91 30.47 -28.67
N GLU A 480 43.14 29.97 -28.66
CA GLU A 480 43.67 29.10 -29.71
C GLU A 480 44.46 27.95 -29.10
N GLU A 481 44.16 26.74 -29.56
CA GLU A 481 44.76 25.47 -29.15
C GLU A 481 44.50 24.45 -30.27
N GLN A 482 45.44 23.52 -30.52
CA GLN A 482 45.33 22.50 -31.57
C GLN A 482 45.29 21.04 -31.06
N SER A 483 44.87 20.80 -29.81
CA SER A 483 44.71 19.42 -29.30
C SER A 483 43.42 18.74 -29.80
N PRO A 484 43.23 17.41 -29.59
CA PRO A 484 42.05 16.72 -30.10
C PRO A 484 40.77 17.36 -29.57
N LYS A 485 39.93 17.87 -30.49
CA LYS A 485 38.67 18.58 -30.23
C LYS A 485 38.78 19.99 -29.63
N ASN A 486 39.97 20.60 -29.58
CA ASN A 486 40.20 21.96 -29.08
C ASN A 486 39.55 22.18 -27.68
N ILE A 487 39.74 21.20 -26.79
CA ILE A 487 39.02 21.13 -25.51
C ILE A 487 39.30 22.39 -24.66
N CYS A 488 40.51 22.91 -24.71
CA CYS A 488 40.93 24.02 -23.86
C CYS A 488 40.38 25.36 -24.32
N SER A 489 40.30 25.60 -25.64
CA SER A 489 39.72 26.84 -26.16
C SER A 489 38.20 26.91 -26.01
N ASN A 490 37.55 25.76 -25.82
CA ASN A 490 36.12 25.67 -25.52
C ASN A 490 35.75 25.96 -24.04
N LEU A 491 36.73 26.13 -23.14
CA LEU A 491 36.46 26.41 -21.71
C LEU A 491 35.86 27.81 -21.47
N GLY A 492 35.97 28.73 -22.44
CA GLY A 492 35.43 30.08 -22.34
C GLY A 492 36.25 31.03 -21.46
N GLU A 493 35.70 32.22 -21.24
CA GLU A 493 36.32 33.29 -20.45
C GLU A 493 36.09 33.06 -18.95
N SER A 494 37.16 33.07 -18.14
CA SER A 494 37.10 32.89 -16.68
C SER A 494 37.56 34.14 -15.95
N THR A 495 36.85 34.51 -14.87
CA THR A 495 37.18 35.62 -13.95
C THR A 495 37.68 35.15 -12.59
N GLY A 496 38.03 33.86 -12.45
CA GLY A 496 38.43 33.33 -11.15
C GLY A 496 38.38 31.82 -10.95
N MET A 497 37.84 31.05 -11.90
CA MET A 497 37.98 29.60 -11.93
C MET A 497 39.23 29.22 -12.72
N GLU A 498 39.97 28.21 -12.26
CA GLU A 498 41.17 27.76 -12.96
C GLU A 498 40.84 27.20 -14.35
N LEU A 499 41.66 27.55 -15.35
CA LEU A 499 41.58 26.98 -16.69
C LEU A 499 42.71 25.96 -16.83
N VAL A 500 42.36 24.68 -16.95
CA VAL A 500 43.34 23.58 -17.03
C VAL A 500 43.32 22.99 -18.42
N CYS A 501 44.46 23.08 -19.11
CA CYS A 501 44.69 22.49 -20.42
C CYS A 501 45.62 21.29 -20.31
N VAL A 502 45.04 20.14 -19.95
CA VAL A 502 45.76 18.88 -19.71
C VAL A 502 46.62 18.45 -20.91
N PRO A 503 46.13 18.44 -22.17
CA PRO A 503 46.94 17.99 -23.32
C PRO A 503 48.24 18.76 -23.52
N ASN A 504 48.30 20.01 -23.05
CA ASN A 504 49.44 20.89 -23.21
C ASN A 504 50.19 21.19 -21.90
N ASN A 505 49.80 20.55 -20.77
CA ASN A 505 50.34 20.80 -19.43
C ASN A 505 50.33 22.29 -19.03
N ILE A 506 49.27 23.00 -19.38
CA ILE A 506 49.11 24.43 -19.09
C ILE A 506 47.98 24.61 -18.07
N LYS A 507 48.20 25.47 -17.08
CA LYS A 507 47.20 25.85 -16.08
C LYS A 507 47.19 27.36 -15.93
N ILE A 508 45.99 27.96 -15.87
CA ILE A 508 45.80 29.36 -15.52
C ILE A 508 45.10 29.44 -14.17
N SER A 509 45.78 30.00 -13.18
CA SER A 509 45.29 30.15 -11.81
C SER A 509 45.10 31.63 -11.46
N PHE A 510 44.18 31.93 -10.54
CA PHE A 510 43.86 33.30 -10.10
C PHE A 510 44.21 33.47 -8.62
N GLY A 511 44.79 34.62 -8.25
CA GLY A 511 45.25 34.85 -6.87
C GLY A 511 45.47 36.32 -6.54
N ASN A 512 45.63 36.60 -5.24
CA ASN A 512 45.89 37.94 -4.68
C ASN A 512 47.30 38.05 -4.05
N GLY A 513 48.21 37.12 -4.36
CA GLY A 513 49.56 37.00 -3.78
C GLY A 513 50.37 35.91 -4.49
N SER A 514 51.58 35.60 -4.05
CA SER A 514 52.48 34.63 -4.70
C SER A 514 51.80 33.27 -4.99
N PRO A 515 52.09 32.64 -6.14
CA PRO A 515 51.43 31.40 -6.56
C PRO A 515 51.66 30.28 -5.54
N ASN A 516 50.57 29.65 -5.10
CA ASN A 516 50.60 28.55 -4.14
C ASN A 516 50.60 27.22 -4.93
N PHE A 517 51.74 26.55 -5.02
CA PHE A 517 51.91 25.31 -5.78
C PHE A 517 51.83 24.09 -4.85
N ASP A 518 50.64 23.80 -4.32
CA ASP A 518 50.45 22.61 -3.47
C ASP A 518 49.53 21.55 -4.07
N ASP A 519 49.12 21.72 -5.34
CA ASP A 519 48.37 20.71 -6.09
C ASP A 519 48.98 20.56 -7.50
N THR A 520 50.03 19.74 -7.61
CA THR A 520 50.59 19.32 -8.90
C THR A 520 49.65 18.37 -9.65
N ILE A 521 49.53 18.59 -10.96
CA ILE A 521 48.81 17.76 -11.95
C ILE A 521 49.43 16.36 -12.04
#